data_AF-U1ZSH1-F1
#
_entry.id   AF-U1ZSH1-F1
#
_cell.length_a   1.000
_cell.length_b   1.000
_cell.length_c   1.000
_cell.angle_alpha   90.00
_cell.angle_beta   90.00
_cell.angle_gamma   90.00
#
_symmetry.space_group_name_H-M   'P 1'
#
loop_
_entity.id
_entity.type
_entity.pdbx_description
1 polymer ?
#
loop_
_entity_poly.entity_id
_entity_poly.type
_entity_poly.pdbx_seq_one_letter_code
_entity_poly.pdbx_strand_id
1 'polypeptide(L)'
;MIQIENQTVSGIPFLHIVKEENRHRAVPLVIFIHGFTSAKEHNLHIAYLLAEKGFRAVLPEALHHGERGEEMAVEELAGHFWDIVLNEIEE
;
A
#
# COMPACT_ATOMS: atom_id res chain seq x y z
N MET A 1 -17.09 -10.80 -5.92
CA MET A 1 -16.56 -10.72 -4.54
C MET A 1 -15.35 -9.79 -4.55
N ILE A 2 -15.05 -9.04 -3.48
CA ILE A 2 -13.78 -8.30 -3.40
C ILE A 2 -12.67 -9.27 -3.00
N GLN A 3 -11.61 -9.33 -3.80
CA GLN A 3 -10.40 -10.07 -3.50
C GLN A 3 -9.37 -9.11 -2.90
N ILE A 4 -8.64 -9.60 -1.89
CA ILE A 4 -7.53 -8.91 -1.24
C ILE A 4 -6.36 -9.90 -1.27
N GLU A 5 -5.31 -9.57 -2.00
CA GLU A 5 -4.11 -10.40 -2.15
C GLU A 5 -2.91 -9.62 -1.60
N ASN A 6 -2.12 -10.23 -0.72
CA ASN A 6 -0.80 -9.70 -0.36
C ASN A 6 0.21 -10.23 -1.38
N GLN A 7 0.96 -9.32 -2.01
CA GLN A 7 1.89 -9.60 -3.09
C GLN A 7 3.18 -8.80 -2.91
N THR A 8 4.20 -9.15 -3.68
CA THR A 8 5.48 -8.44 -3.69
C THR A 8 5.91 -8.20 -5.14
N VAL A 9 6.37 -6.99 -5.43
CA VAL A 9 6.98 -6.63 -6.72
C VAL A 9 8.26 -5.86 -6.46
N SER A 10 9.36 -6.24 -7.13
CA SER A 10 10.68 -5.63 -6.93
C SER A 10 11.16 -5.56 -5.46
N GLY A 11 10.67 -6.46 -4.60
CA GLY A 11 10.98 -6.46 -3.16
C GLY A 11 10.06 -5.59 -2.29
N ILE A 12 9.09 -4.89 -2.88
CA ILE A 12 8.12 -4.04 -2.17
C ILE A 12 6.84 -4.85 -1.91
N PRO A 13 6.47 -5.12 -0.65
CA PRO A 13 5.18 -5.72 -0.30
C PRO A 13 4.03 -4.75 -0.59
N PHE A 14 2.91 -5.26 -1.09
CA PHE A 14 1.71 -4.46 -1.32
C PHE A 14 0.44 -5.30 -1.20
N LEU A 15 -0.66 -4.65 -0.83
CA LEU A 15 -1.99 -5.22 -0.95
C LEU A 15 -2.59 -4.87 -2.30
N HIS A 16 -3.08 -5.89 -3.00
CA HIS A 16 -3.86 -5.78 -4.23
C HIS A 16 -5.34 -6.04 -3.93
N ILE A 17 -6.19 -5.03 -4.14
CA ILE A 17 -7.63 -5.11 -3.87
C ILE A 17 -8.41 -4.84 -5.15
N VAL A 18 -9.25 -5.79 -5.56
CA VAL A 18 -10.05 -5.68 -6.78
C VAL A 18 -11.29 -6.56 -6.71
N LYS A 19 -12.34 -6.21 -7.47
CA LYS A 19 -13.44 -7.14 -7.75
C LYS A 19 -12.92 -8.36 -8.53
N GLU A 20 -13.31 -9.54 -8.10
CA GLU A 20 -12.95 -10.82 -8.73
C GLU A 20 -13.24 -10.82 -10.25
N GLU A 21 -14.39 -10.29 -10.67
CA GLU A 21 -14.75 -10.18 -12.10
C GLU A 21 -13.82 -9.24 -12.90
N ASN A 22 -13.05 -8.39 -12.22
CA ASN A 22 -12.11 -7.44 -12.81
C ASN A 22 -10.65 -7.90 -12.69
N ARG A 23 -10.36 -9.05 -12.08
CA ARG A 23 -9.00 -9.53 -11.81
C ARG A 23 -8.08 -9.50 -13.03
N HIS A 24 -8.58 -9.94 -14.18
CA HIS A 24 -7.86 -10.00 -15.45
C HIS A 24 -8.28 -8.90 -16.46
N ARG A 25 -8.97 -7.87 -15.99
CA ARG A 25 -9.45 -6.76 -16.82
C ARG A 25 -8.70 -5.48 -16.49
N ALA A 26 -8.46 -4.67 -17.52
CA ALA A 26 -8.02 -3.30 -17.35
C ALA A 26 -9.19 -2.47 -16.78
N VAL A 27 -9.00 -1.94 -15.58
CA VAL A 27 -9.92 -1.02 -14.89
C VAL A 27 -9.09 0.14 -14.35
N PRO A 28 -9.70 1.30 -14.01
CA PRO A 28 -8.97 2.40 -13.39
C PRO A 28 -8.21 1.94 -12.14
N LEU A 29 -6.92 2.29 -12.06
CA LEU A 29 -6.02 1.95 -10.97
C LEU A 29 -5.89 3.14 -10.01
N VAL A 30 -5.89 2.85 -8.71
CA VAL A 30 -5.51 3.79 -7.65
C VAL A 30 -4.37 3.18 -6.87
N ILE A 31 -3.26 3.91 -6.75
CA ILE A 31 -2.20 3.61 -5.78
C ILE A 31 -2.48 4.47 -4.55
N PHE A 32 -2.61 3.84 -3.39
CA PHE A 32 -2.88 4.52 -2.14
C PHE A 32 -1.68 4.36 -1.21
N ILE A 33 -0.93 5.44 -1.02
CA ILE A 33 0.19 5.52 -0.09
C ILE A 33 -0.35 5.91 1.29
N HIS A 34 -0.02 5.13 2.32
CA HIS A 34 -0.47 5.42 3.68
C HIS A 34 0.31 6.57 4.31
N GLY A 35 -0.21 7.11 5.42
CA GLY A 35 0.48 8.17 6.17
C GLY A 35 1.68 7.65 6.98
N PHE A 36 2.55 8.58 7.39
CA PHE A 36 3.66 8.30 8.30
C PHE A 36 3.18 7.62 9.58
N THR A 37 3.96 6.67 10.11
CA THR A 37 3.65 5.80 11.27
C THR A 37 2.42 4.89 11.10
N SER A 38 1.90 4.77 9.87
CA SER A 38 0.81 3.85 9.54
C SER A 38 1.34 2.57 8.87
N ALA A 39 0.43 1.77 8.30
CA ALA A 39 0.74 0.58 7.50
C ALA A 39 -0.33 0.40 6.42
N LYS A 40 -0.01 -0.35 5.36
CA LYS A 40 -0.96 -0.64 4.27
C LYS A 40 -2.29 -1.26 4.74
N GLU A 41 -2.28 -2.13 5.76
CA GLU A 41 -3.49 -2.79 6.27
C GLU A 41 -4.49 -1.81 6.91
N HIS A 42 -4.00 -0.76 7.57
CA HIS A 42 -4.86 0.21 8.27
C HIS A 42 -5.80 0.95 7.30
N ASN A 43 -5.45 1.00 6.02
CA ASN A 43 -6.18 1.72 4.97
C ASN A 43 -7.02 0.80 4.07
N LEU A 44 -7.13 -0.49 4.44
CA LEU A 44 -7.87 -1.48 3.66
C LEU A 44 -9.35 -1.11 3.42
N HIS A 45 -9.97 -0.43 4.38
CA HIS A 45 -11.34 0.04 4.26
C HIS A 45 -11.54 1.03 3.08
N ILE A 46 -10.54 1.87 2.78
CA ILE A 46 -10.56 2.77 1.62
C ILE A 46 -10.42 1.96 0.33
N ALA A 47 -9.46 1.03 0.29
CA ALA A 47 -9.22 0.16 -0.85
C ALA A 47 -10.45 -0.69 -1.20
N TYR A 48 -11.13 -1.20 -0.19
CA TYR A 48 -12.37 -1.97 -0.33
C TYR A 48 -13.47 -1.13 -0.99
N LEU A 49 -13.70 0.10 -0.52
CA LEU A 49 -14.70 1.00 -1.09
C LEU A 49 -14.38 1.40 -2.53
N LEU A 50 -13.10 1.56 -2.88
CA LEU A 50 -12.65 1.79 -4.26
C LEU A 50 -12.95 0.58 -5.15
N ALA A 51 -12.63 -0.63 -4.67
CA ALA A 51 -12.91 -1.86 -5.39
C ALA A 51 -14.43 -2.08 -5.58
N GLU A 52 -15.25 -1.73 -4.59
CA GLU A 52 -16.71 -1.70 -4.73
C GLU A 52 -17.20 -0.80 -5.87
N LYS A 53 -16.51 0.32 -6.10
CA LYS A 53 -16.78 1.25 -7.22
C LYS A 53 -16.15 0.82 -8.55
N GLY A 54 -15.52 -0.35 -8.62
CA GLY A 54 -14.96 -0.91 -9.84
C GLY A 54 -13.51 -0.51 -10.12
N PHE A 55 -12.84 0.14 -9.17
CA PHE A 55 -11.40 0.42 -9.27
C PHE A 55 -10.56 -0.80 -8.89
N ARG A 56 -9.32 -0.83 -9.36
CA ARG A 56 -8.25 -1.64 -8.77
C ARG A 56 -7.48 -0.76 -7.80
N ALA A 57 -7.32 -1.19 -6.55
CA ALA A 57 -6.54 -0.47 -5.56
C ALA A 57 -5.26 -1.26 -5.24
N VAL A 58 -4.14 -0.55 -5.14
CA VAL A 58 -2.83 -1.08 -4.75
C VAL A 58 -2.32 -0.24 -3.58
N LEU A 59 -2.03 -0.89 -2.46
CA LEU A 59 -1.53 -0.26 -1.24
C LEU A 59 -0.13 -0.81 -0.96
N PRO A 60 0.94 -0.14 -1.43
CA PRO A 60 2.31 -0.55 -1.12
C PRO A 60 2.64 -0.27 0.35
N GLU A 61 3.58 -1.03 0.89
CA GLU A 61 4.18 -0.76 2.19
C GLU A 61 5.30 0.26 2.04
N ALA A 62 5.24 1.32 2.83
CA ALA A 62 6.29 2.33 2.82
C ALA A 62 7.59 1.83 3.45
N LEU A 63 8.73 2.37 3.02
CA LEU A 63 10.03 2.07 3.64
C LEU A 63 9.99 2.34 5.16
N HIS A 64 10.61 1.44 5.94
CA HIS A 64 10.64 1.44 7.41
C HIS A 64 9.27 1.29 8.11
N HIS A 65 8.21 0.94 7.38
CA HIS A 65 6.87 0.72 7.94
C HIS A 65 6.39 -0.72 7.72
N GLY A 66 5.44 -1.16 8.56
CA GLY A 66 4.77 -2.47 8.44
C GLY A 66 5.71 -3.63 8.13
N GLU A 67 5.53 -4.30 6.99
CA GLU A 67 6.37 -5.43 6.56
C GLU A 67 7.81 -5.06 6.21
N ARG A 68 8.09 -3.78 5.95
CA ARG A 68 9.43 -3.22 5.68
C ARG A 68 10.04 -2.55 6.93
N GLY A 69 9.36 -2.64 8.08
CA GLY A 69 9.78 -2.02 9.33
C GLY A 69 10.83 -2.83 10.09
N GLU A 70 11.71 -2.11 10.77
CA GLU A 70 12.59 -2.65 11.81
C GLU A 70 12.11 -2.15 13.18
N GLU A 71 12.62 -2.72 14.29
CA GLU A 71 12.32 -2.23 15.64
C GLU A 71 12.99 -0.87 15.88
N MET A 72 12.39 0.19 15.35
CA MET A 72 12.81 1.58 15.50
C MET A 72 11.83 2.36 16.38
N ALA A 73 12.35 3.24 17.23
CA ALA A 73 11.53 4.21 17.94
C ALA A 73 10.96 5.26 16.96
N VAL A 74 9.80 5.84 17.27
CA VAL A 74 9.16 6.85 16.41
C VAL A 74 10.06 8.08 16.22
N GLU A 75 10.82 8.45 17.25
CA GLU A 75 11.76 9.57 17.21
C GLU A 75 12.91 9.32 16.22
N GLU A 76 13.38 8.07 16.12
CA GLU A 76 14.40 7.66 15.16
C GLU A 76 13.83 7.65 13.74
N LEU A 77 12.63 7.05 13.56
CA LEU A 77 11.92 7.03 12.29
C LEU A 77 11.64 8.44 11.75
N ALA A 78 11.37 9.42 12.63
CA ALA A 78 11.15 10.81 12.24
C ALA A 78 12.38 11.43 11.56
N GLY A 79 13.60 10.98 11.91
CA GLY A 79 14.83 11.38 11.23
C GLY A 79 14.89 10.94 9.77
N HIS A 80 14.19 9.87 9.41
CA HIS A 80 14.13 9.31 8.05
C HIS A 80 12.91 9.78 7.24
N PHE A 81 12.12 10.72 7.75
CA PHE A 81 10.85 11.11 7.11
C PHE A 81 10.99 11.48 5.63
N TRP A 82 12.00 12.29 5.29
CA TRP A 82 12.20 12.71 3.90
C TRP A 82 12.79 11.61 3.03
N ASP A 83 13.64 10.74 3.59
CA ASP A 83 14.17 9.58 2.87
C ASP A 83 13.03 8.64 2.45
N ILE A 84 12.06 8.43 3.35
CA ILE A 84 10.87 7.62 3.09
C ILE A 84 10.03 8.26 1.98
N VAL A 85 9.71 9.56 2.09
CA VAL A 85 8.90 10.25 1.06
C VAL A 85 9.57 10.24 -0.31
N LEU A 86 10.89 10.44 -0.37
CA LEU A 86 11.62 10.44 -1.64
C LEU A 86 11.74 9.03 -2.22
N ASN A 87 11.95 8.01 -1.38
CA ASN A 87 11.97 6.61 -1.81
C ASN A 87 10.63 6.19 -2.42
N GLU A 88 9.49 6.56 -1.82
CA GLU A 88 8.15 6.28 -2.38
C GLU A 88 7.92 6.89 -3.77
N ILE A 89 8.60 7.97 -4.12
CA ILE A 89 8.49 8.61 -5.45
C ILE A 89 9.37 7.90 -6.48
N GLU A 90 10.48 7.29 -6.05
CA GLU A 90 11.45 6.62 -6.93
C GLU A 90 11.03 5.19 -7.30
N GLU A 91 10.29 4.51 -6.43
CA GLU A 91 9.88 3.09 -6.56
C GLU A 91 8.87 2.77 -7.68
#